data_AF-A0A8H7GME5-F1
#
_entry.id   AF-A0A8H7GME5-F1
#
_cell.length_a   1.000
_cell.length_b   1.000
_cell.length_c   1.000
_cell.angle_alpha   90.00
_cell.angle_beta   90.00
_cell.angle_gamma   90.00
#
_symmetry.space_group_name_H-M   'P 1'
#
loop_
_entity.id
_entity.type
_entity.pdbx_description
1 polymer ?
#
loop_
_entity_poly.entity_id
_entity_poly.type
_entity_poly.pdbx_seq_one_letter_code
_entity_poly.pdbx_strand_id
1 'polypeptide(L)'
;MTCSLIKLVVFVAVATARRLLSQKTHTVKVYKNLAPVLFSADQNQFLSLPQIPSLVRRGSEELNLVVPLPTEDYVWCLTGYYYPETSGTHSFTIKGDFLATIQLGQVFVHGQKFHESFTDRKYILRESPLSYTLQQGVYYPIRITYIGRRERAPINVTVNGVLQDLNPRVRTKIPVSCPITFVRSGFEALLFVAPKRVSKQVLLSNYLGFDLVLEGFLYLSPNEIQPLTLNASRIVEITGFFQPPLDGYYNVTLADWVIAAVQIGPGMRQKYLLHTITDQWHILDNRLADEGTFLLEKHLFYPFRIVILGDKTPLEWDLTTHDPEGQPVDLLGLWHSLHG
;
A
#
# COMPACT_ATOMS: atom_id res chain seq x y z
N MET A 1 -21.27 63.62 -49.05
CA MET A 1 -21.30 62.52 -50.03
C MET A 1 -19.87 62.38 -50.54
N THR A 2 -19.09 61.31 -50.33
CA THR A 2 -19.37 59.89 -50.11
C THR A 2 -18.08 59.20 -49.62
N CYS A 3 -18.27 58.12 -48.86
CA CYS A 3 -17.41 56.94 -48.70
C CYS A 3 -16.01 57.05 -48.04
N SER A 4 -16.04 56.80 -46.73
CA SER A 4 -15.31 55.71 -46.02
C SER A 4 -14.52 54.73 -46.90
N LEU A 5 -13.22 54.56 -46.62
CA LEU A 5 -12.47 53.35 -46.96
C LEU A 5 -11.67 52.86 -45.73
N ILE A 6 -12.35 52.00 -44.96
CA ILE A 6 -11.92 50.68 -44.48
C ILE A 6 -10.50 50.60 -43.89
N LYS A 7 -10.48 50.62 -42.55
CA LYS A 7 -9.52 49.92 -41.68
C LYS A 7 -9.56 48.42 -41.98
N LEU A 8 -8.52 47.85 -42.58
CA LEU A 8 -8.30 46.40 -42.53
C LEU A 8 -6.88 46.06 -43.01
N VAL A 9 -5.93 45.80 -42.11
CA VAL A 9 -4.87 44.75 -42.19
C VAL A 9 -4.06 44.80 -40.87
N VAL A 10 -4.55 44.23 -39.76
CA VAL A 10 -3.69 43.86 -38.60
C VAL A 10 -4.16 42.57 -37.88
N PHE A 11 -5.05 41.74 -38.44
CA PHE A 11 -5.65 40.61 -37.70
C PHE A 11 -5.32 39.20 -38.22
N VAL A 12 -4.15 38.98 -38.82
CA VAL A 12 -3.75 37.61 -39.26
C VAL A 12 -2.42 37.12 -38.64
N ALA A 13 -1.69 37.95 -37.89
CA ALA A 13 -0.42 37.52 -37.28
C ALA A 13 -0.54 36.88 -35.87
N VAL A 14 -1.69 36.97 -35.20
CA VAL A 14 -1.86 36.45 -33.82
C VAL A 14 -2.36 34.99 -33.80
N ALA A 15 -2.98 34.50 -34.88
CA ALA A 15 -3.47 33.13 -34.97
C ALA A 15 -2.36 32.11 -35.34
N THR A 16 -1.34 32.53 -36.08
CA THR A 16 -0.21 31.67 -36.48
C THR A 16 0.86 31.53 -35.39
N ALA A 17 0.96 32.50 -34.46
CA ALA A 17 1.83 32.39 -33.27
C ALA A 17 1.30 31.39 -32.22
N ARG A 18 -0.01 31.13 -32.15
CA ARG A 18 -0.59 30.06 -31.29
C ARG A 18 -0.35 28.65 -31.82
N ARG A 19 0.18 28.51 -33.04
CA ARG A 19 0.51 27.24 -33.68
C ARG A 19 2.02 26.95 -33.69
N LEU A 20 2.82 27.74 -32.95
CA LEU A 20 4.13 27.31 -32.49
C LEU A 20 3.90 26.14 -31.54
N LEU A 21 3.84 24.96 -32.14
CA LEU A 21 4.09 23.64 -31.56
C LEU A 21 3.82 23.59 -30.06
N SER A 22 2.61 23.17 -29.70
CA SER A 22 2.34 22.51 -28.43
C SER A 22 3.24 21.27 -28.34
N GLN A 23 4.53 21.47 -28.12
CA GLN A 23 5.48 20.40 -27.84
C GLN A 23 4.96 19.77 -26.56
N LYS A 24 4.49 18.53 -26.66
CA LYS A 24 4.08 17.78 -25.48
C LYS A 24 5.29 17.76 -24.54
N THR A 25 5.18 18.38 -23.38
CA THR A 25 6.25 18.44 -22.37
C THR A 25 6.34 17.15 -21.56
N HIS A 26 5.31 16.30 -21.64
CA HIS A 26 5.22 15.06 -20.90
C HIS A 26 5.48 13.83 -21.78
N THR A 27 6.05 12.81 -21.15
CA THR A 27 6.21 11.46 -21.69
C THR A 27 5.02 10.60 -21.25
N VAL A 28 4.43 9.87 -22.20
CA VAL A 28 3.36 8.89 -21.94
C VAL A 28 3.89 7.49 -22.16
N LYS A 29 3.75 6.63 -21.17
CA LYS A 29 4.06 5.20 -21.24
C LYS A 29 2.77 4.41 -21.13
N VAL A 30 2.64 3.38 -21.94
CA VAL A 30 1.50 2.47 -21.93
C VAL A 30 1.99 1.07 -21.69
N TYR A 31 1.30 0.37 -20.80
CA TYR A 31 1.57 -1.00 -20.41
C TYR A 31 0.36 -1.86 -20.76
N LYS A 32 0.60 -2.98 -21.43
CA LYS A 32 -0.40 -3.98 -21.83
C LYS A 32 0.03 -5.36 -21.31
N ASN A 33 -0.93 -6.26 -21.05
CA ASN A 33 -0.68 -7.64 -20.62
C ASN A 33 0.13 -7.74 -19.32
N LEU A 34 -0.28 -6.98 -18.31
CA LEU A 34 0.47 -6.82 -17.08
C LEU A 34 0.24 -7.97 -16.10
N ALA A 35 1.27 -8.22 -15.28
CA ALA A 35 1.11 -8.94 -14.03
C ALA A 35 0.16 -8.14 -13.10
N PRO A 36 -0.58 -8.82 -12.21
CA PRO A 36 -1.47 -8.15 -11.27
C PRO A 36 -0.71 -7.09 -10.44
N VAL A 37 -1.31 -5.92 -10.25
CA VAL A 37 -0.74 -4.83 -9.43
C VAL A 37 -1.28 -4.93 -8.01
N LEU A 38 -0.43 -4.75 -7.01
CA LEU A 38 -0.87 -4.74 -5.61
C LEU A 38 -1.80 -3.54 -5.37
N PHE A 39 -3.01 -3.82 -4.87
CA PHE A 39 -4.09 -2.84 -4.76
C PHE A 39 -4.05 -2.02 -3.47
N SER A 40 -3.60 -2.55 -2.33
CA SER A 40 -3.55 -1.77 -1.09
C SER A 40 -2.64 -0.53 -1.24
N ALA A 41 -3.13 0.62 -0.78
CA ALA A 41 -2.38 1.86 -0.78
C ALA A 41 -1.22 1.82 0.22
N ASP A 42 -1.40 1.21 1.40
CA ASP A 42 -0.31 0.99 2.34
C ASP A 42 0.77 0.07 1.76
N GLN A 43 0.35 -0.92 0.96
CA GLN A 43 1.27 -1.88 0.37
C GLN A 43 2.04 -1.30 -0.81
N ASN A 44 1.33 -0.56 -1.67
CA ASN A 44 1.83 -0.02 -2.93
C ASN A 44 1.54 1.47 -3.02
N GLN A 45 2.06 2.24 -2.06
CA GLN A 45 1.82 3.68 -1.89
C GLN A 45 2.11 4.48 -3.17
N PHE A 46 3.10 4.05 -3.94
CA PHE A 46 3.54 4.77 -5.13
C PHE A 46 2.98 4.18 -6.43
N LEU A 47 2.03 3.24 -6.40
CA LEU A 47 1.55 2.52 -7.59
C LEU A 47 2.71 2.08 -8.50
N SER A 48 3.62 1.32 -7.92
CA SER A 48 4.80 0.81 -8.57
C SER A 48 4.42 -0.27 -9.56
N LEU A 49 4.95 -0.15 -10.78
CA LEU A 49 4.59 -1.01 -11.90
C LEU A 49 5.67 -2.08 -12.10
N PRO A 50 5.29 -3.37 -12.23
CA PRO A 50 6.25 -4.47 -12.21
C PRO A 50 6.99 -4.70 -13.54
N GLN A 51 6.72 -3.92 -14.59
CA GLN A 51 7.13 -4.24 -15.97
C GLN A 51 7.67 -3.03 -16.75
N ILE A 52 8.31 -3.33 -17.88
CA ILE A 52 8.74 -2.34 -18.88
C ILE A 52 7.53 -1.89 -19.71
N PRO A 53 7.40 -0.60 -20.06
CA PRO A 53 6.32 -0.13 -20.92
C PRO A 53 6.27 -0.86 -22.27
N SER A 54 5.07 -1.21 -22.72
CA SER A 54 4.85 -1.76 -24.06
C SER A 54 4.97 -0.68 -25.14
N LEU A 55 4.68 0.58 -24.80
CA LEU A 55 4.78 1.72 -25.69
C LEU A 55 5.26 2.94 -24.90
N VAL A 56 6.14 3.74 -25.50
CA VAL A 56 6.59 5.03 -24.94
C VAL A 56 6.45 6.11 -26.00
N ARG A 57 5.64 7.12 -25.73
CA ARG A 57 5.55 8.38 -26.50
C ARG A 57 6.30 9.44 -25.72
N ARG A 58 7.55 9.73 -26.13
CA ARG A 58 8.41 10.69 -25.44
C ARG A 58 7.91 12.12 -25.62
N GLY A 59 7.91 12.87 -24.53
CA GLY A 59 7.76 14.32 -24.55
C GLY A 59 9.06 15.01 -24.98
N SER A 60 9.00 16.33 -25.08
CA SER A 60 10.16 17.20 -25.28
C SER A 60 11.07 17.27 -24.04
N GLU A 61 10.54 16.94 -22.86
CA GLU A 61 11.28 16.94 -21.60
C GLU A 61 11.50 15.50 -21.12
N GLU A 62 12.74 15.18 -20.79
CA GLU A 62 13.10 13.89 -20.23
C GLU A 62 13.03 13.93 -18.70
N LEU A 63 12.31 12.97 -18.13
CA LEU A 63 12.20 12.74 -16.69
C LEU A 63 12.33 11.24 -16.42
N ASN A 64 13.39 10.87 -15.68
CA ASN A 64 13.65 9.52 -15.22
C ASN A 64 13.26 9.40 -13.75
N LEU A 65 12.27 8.54 -13.48
CA LEU A 65 11.77 8.31 -12.12
C LEU A 65 12.19 6.95 -11.60
N VAL A 66 12.75 6.96 -10.39
CA VAL A 66 12.96 5.76 -9.57
C VAL A 66 11.79 5.66 -8.60
N VAL A 67 10.91 4.70 -8.84
CA VAL A 67 9.71 4.46 -8.03
C VAL A 67 10.00 3.36 -7.00
N PRO A 68 9.83 3.59 -5.68
CA PRO A 68 10.07 2.58 -4.67
C PRO A 68 9.20 1.35 -4.85
N LEU A 69 9.76 0.15 -4.67
CA LEU A 69 8.98 -1.09 -4.77
C LEU A 69 7.88 -1.14 -3.69
N PRO A 70 6.78 -1.90 -3.91
CA PRO A 70 5.80 -2.19 -2.88
C PRO A 70 6.44 -2.84 -1.64
N THR A 71 5.78 -2.75 -0.48
CA THR A 71 6.20 -3.54 0.68
C THR A 71 5.69 -4.98 0.56
N GLU A 72 6.55 -5.92 0.92
CA GLU A 72 6.19 -7.33 1.09
C GLU A 72 6.31 -7.77 2.54
N ASP A 73 6.44 -6.80 3.45
CA ASP A 73 6.44 -7.03 4.88
C ASP A 73 5.01 -6.94 5.41
N TYR A 74 4.68 -7.89 6.28
CA TYR A 74 3.38 -8.03 6.90
C TYR A 74 3.53 -8.23 8.41
N VAL A 75 2.54 -7.73 9.15
CA VAL A 75 2.35 -8.08 10.55
C VAL A 75 1.43 -9.28 10.63
N TRP A 76 1.97 -10.42 11.03
CA TRP A 76 1.22 -11.61 11.33
C TRP A 76 0.77 -11.59 12.78
N CYS A 77 -0.52 -11.80 13.03
CA CYS A 77 -1.08 -12.00 14.35
C CYS A 77 -1.77 -13.36 14.40
N LEU A 78 -1.16 -14.29 15.13
CA LEU A 78 -1.65 -15.66 15.28
C LEU A 78 -2.27 -15.83 16.66
N THR A 79 -3.48 -16.37 16.71
CA THR A 79 -4.25 -16.58 17.94
C THR A 79 -4.80 -18.00 18.05
N GLY A 80 -4.84 -18.51 19.28
CA GLY A 80 -5.46 -19.80 19.59
C GLY A 80 -5.27 -20.18 21.05
N TYR A 81 -5.40 -21.46 21.36
CA TYR A 81 -5.25 -22.04 22.68
C TYR A 81 -4.22 -23.16 22.64
N TYR A 82 -3.11 -22.99 23.33
CA TYR A 82 -2.09 -24.02 23.50
C TYR A 82 -2.54 -25.05 24.53
N TYR A 83 -2.39 -26.34 24.20
CA TYR A 83 -2.76 -27.47 25.06
C TYR A 83 -1.52 -28.33 25.38
N PRO A 84 -0.97 -28.25 26.60
CA PRO A 84 0.16 -29.07 27.04
C PRO A 84 -0.25 -30.54 27.22
N GLU A 85 0.47 -31.44 26.56
CA GLU A 85 0.29 -32.90 26.74
C GLU A 85 1.02 -33.44 27.99
N THR A 86 1.98 -32.70 28.51
CA THR A 86 2.69 -33.01 29.75
C THR A 86 2.82 -31.74 30.57
N SER A 87 2.87 -31.87 31.89
CA SER A 87 3.17 -30.77 32.80
C SER A 87 4.67 -30.52 32.81
N GLY A 88 5.10 -29.27 32.93
CA GLY A 88 6.53 -28.94 33.01
C GLY A 88 6.86 -27.60 32.38
N THR A 89 8.12 -27.42 32.01
CA THR A 89 8.60 -26.20 31.33
C THR A 89 8.46 -26.34 29.82
N HIS A 90 7.77 -25.39 29.21
CA HIS A 90 7.55 -25.29 27.76
C HIS A 90 8.25 -24.04 27.25
N SER A 91 9.22 -24.19 26.35
CA SER A 91 9.98 -23.08 25.80
C SER A 91 9.56 -22.78 24.36
N PHE A 92 9.00 -21.61 24.11
CA PHE A 92 8.53 -21.21 22.78
C PHE A 92 9.64 -20.50 22.01
N THR A 93 9.77 -20.84 20.73
CA THR A 93 10.74 -20.24 19.81
C THR A 93 10.13 -19.99 18.43
N ILE A 94 10.62 -18.98 17.73
CA ILE A 94 10.32 -18.72 16.32
C ILE A 94 11.60 -18.91 15.52
N LYS A 95 11.55 -19.68 14.44
CA LYS A 95 12.73 -19.97 13.61
C LYS A 95 12.92 -18.88 12.57
N GLY A 96 14.14 -18.34 12.45
CA GLY A 96 14.50 -17.31 11.48
C GLY A 96 14.74 -15.95 12.14
N ASP A 97 15.12 -14.95 11.34
CA ASP A 97 15.43 -13.60 11.82
C ASP A 97 14.17 -12.73 11.88
N PHE A 98 13.16 -13.21 12.61
CA PHE A 98 11.88 -12.53 12.79
C PHE A 98 11.89 -11.73 14.08
N LEU A 99 11.35 -10.52 14.04
CA LEU A 99 10.99 -9.80 15.26
C LEU A 99 9.57 -10.21 15.64
N ALA A 100 9.44 -10.89 16.78
CA ALA A 100 8.18 -11.44 17.23
C ALA A 100 7.89 -11.09 18.70
N THR A 101 6.62 -11.12 19.05
CA THR A 101 6.13 -11.08 20.42
C THR A 101 5.22 -12.26 20.67
N ILE A 102 5.21 -12.76 21.90
CA ILE A 102 4.29 -13.77 22.38
C ILE A 102 3.59 -13.27 23.64
N GLN A 103 2.31 -13.60 23.73
CA GLN A 103 1.51 -13.45 24.93
C GLN A 103 0.88 -14.81 25.24
N LEU A 104 1.09 -15.30 26.46
CA LEU A 104 0.39 -16.45 26.98
C LEU A 104 -0.57 -15.97 28.07
N GLY A 105 -1.85 -16.26 27.90
CA GLY A 105 -2.91 -15.92 28.84
C GLY A 105 -2.92 -16.82 30.07
N GLN A 106 -3.73 -16.44 31.05
CA GLN A 106 -4.03 -17.32 32.18
C GLN A 106 -4.90 -18.50 31.74
N VAL A 107 -5.05 -19.49 32.63
CA VAL A 107 -5.91 -20.65 32.40
C VAL A 107 -7.29 -20.19 31.96
N PHE A 108 -7.79 -20.73 30.84
CA PHE A 108 -9.12 -20.39 30.37
C PHE A 108 -10.18 -20.80 31.39
N VAL A 109 -10.98 -19.82 31.84
CA VAL A 109 -12.17 -20.04 32.65
C VAL A 109 -13.40 -19.89 31.76
N HIS A 110 -14.36 -20.81 31.91
CA HIS A 110 -15.57 -20.84 31.08
C HIS A 110 -16.32 -19.49 31.14
N GLY A 111 -16.67 -18.94 29.97
CA GLY A 111 -17.39 -17.66 29.83
C GLY A 111 -16.51 -16.41 29.67
N GLN A 112 -15.18 -16.51 29.82
CA GLN A 112 -14.26 -15.39 29.58
C GLN A 112 -14.05 -15.17 28.07
N LYS A 113 -14.08 -13.92 27.59
CA LYS A 113 -13.76 -13.64 26.18
C LYS A 113 -12.26 -13.78 25.97
N PHE A 114 -11.85 -14.35 24.83
CA PHE A 114 -10.44 -14.61 24.50
C PHE A 114 -9.51 -13.39 24.69
N HIS A 115 -9.96 -12.20 24.29
CA HIS A 115 -9.17 -10.97 24.44
C HIS A 115 -8.98 -10.53 25.89
N GLU A 116 -9.89 -10.91 26.78
CA GLU A 116 -9.84 -10.61 28.23
C GLU A 116 -8.92 -11.57 28.99
N SER A 117 -8.44 -12.64 28.33
CA SER A 117 -7.62 -13.69 28.96
C SER A 117 -6.11 -13.41 28.87
N PHE A 118 -5.68 -12.39 28.13
CA PHE A 118 -4.28 -12.02 28.01
C PHE A 118 -3.88 -11.05 29.11
N THR A 119 -2.67 -11.23 29.63
CA THR A 119 -2.03 -10.17 30.41
C THR A 119 -1.52 -9.08 29.46
N ASP A 120 -1.43 -7.84 29.93
CA ASP A 120 -0.84 -6.74 29.15
C ASP A 120 0.65 -6.96 28.83
N ARG A 121 1.30 -7.94 29.47
CA ARG A 121 2.70 -8.26 29.26
C ARG A 121 2.90 -8.92 27.89
N LYS A 122 3.71 -8.26 27.05
CA LYS A 122 4.23 -8.79 25.78
C LYS A 122 5.69 -9.15 25.97
N TYR A 123 6.07 -10.35 25.56
CA TYR A 123 7.45 -10.80 25.60
C TYR A 123 8.02 -10.89 24.20
N ILE A 124 9.22 -10.35 23.99
CA ILE A 124 9.89 -10.36 22.69
C ILE A 124 10.54 -11.74 22.47
N LEU A 125 10.13 -12.42 21.41
CA LEU A 125 10.77 -13.64 20.90
C LEU A 125 11.80 -13.22 19.85
N ARG A 126 13.03 -12.96 20.26
CA ARG A 126 14.13 -12.61 19.33
C ARG A 126 15.45 -13.31 19.64
N GLU A 127 15.79 -13.45 20.93
CA GLU A 127 17.14 -13.84 21.34
C GLU A 127 17.20 -15.04 22.28
N SER A 128 16.09 -15.42 22.90
CA SER A 128 16.05 -16.56 23.83
C SER A 128 14.67 -17.21 23.83
N PRO A 129 14.61 -18.54 24.04
CA PRO A 129 13.34 -19.22 24.25
C PRO A 129 12.60 -18.60 25.42
N LEU A 130 11.31 -18.33 25.25
CA LEU A 130 10.49 -17.91 26.36
C LEU A 130 9.86 -19.13 27.02
N SER A 131 10.19 -19.36 28.28
CA SER A 131 9.78 -20.55 29.02
C SER A 131 8.61 -20.25 29.96
N TYR A 132 7.62 -21.13 29.97
CA TYR A 132 6.51 -21.11 30.93
C TYR A 132 6.37 -22.48 31.59
N THR A 133 6.02 -22.50 32.87
CA THR A 133 5.64 -23.74 33.55
C THR A 133 4.13 -23.94 33.40
N LEU A 134 3.73 -25.02 32.72
CA LEU A 134 2.35 -25.28 32.33
C LEU A 134 1.87 -26.62 32.89
N GLN A 135 0.55 -26.72 33.06
CA GLN A 135 -0.11 -27.93 33.54
C GLN A 135 -0.72 -28.69 32.36
N GLN A 136 -0.52 -30.01 32.36
CA GLN A 136 -1.16 -30.93 31.43
C GLN A 136 -2.69 -30.79 31.51
N GLY A 137 -3.35 -30.86 30.35
CA GLY A 137 -4.81 -30.89 30.30
C GLY A 137 -5.49 -29.52 30.34
N VAL A 138 -4.71 -28.44 30.37
CA VAL A 138 -5.22 -27.08 30.51
C VAL A 138 -5.05 -26.28 29.21
N TYR A 139 -6.08 -25.51 28.84
CA TYR A 139 -6.02 -24.61 27.67
C TYR A 139 -5.48 -23.24 28.06
N TYR A 140 -4.40 -22.83 27.40
CA TYR A 140 -3.78 -21.52 27.59
C TYR A 140 -3.97 -20.67 26.33
N PRO A 141 -4.68 -19.54 26.39
CA PRO A 141 -4.75 -18.58 25.29
C PRO A 141 -3.35 -18.17 24.86
N ILE A 142 -3.05 -18.22 23.58
CA ILE A 142 -1.75 -17.85 23.02
C ILE A 142 -1.96 -16.86 21.88
N ARG A 143 -1.17 -15.78 21.89
CA ARG A 143 -1.07 -14.83 20.80
C ARG A 143 0.40 -14.68 20.41
N ILE A 144 0.69 -14.80 19.13
CA ILE A 144 2.03 -14.57 18.58
C ILE A 144 1.91 -13.55 17.48
N THR A 145 2.61 -12.42 17.63
CA THR A 145 2.64 -11.36 16.63
C THR A 145 4.06 -11.20 16.10
N TYR A 146 4.27 -11.23 14.80
CA TYR A 146 5.61 -11.05 14.21
C TYR A 146 5.57 -10.29 12.89
N ILE A 147 6.69 -9.66 12.54
CA ILE A 147 6.88 -9.03 11.23
C ILE A 147 7.57 -10.05 10.32
N GLY A 148 6.94 -10.41 9.21
CA GLY A 148 7.48 -11.38 8.25
C GLY A 148 7.06 -11.05 6.82
N ARG A 149 7.41 -11.92 5.87
CA ARG A 149 6.98 -11.79 4.46
C ARG A 149 5.69 -12.59 4.21
N ARG A 150 5.45 -12.98 2.96
CA ARG A 150 4.32 -13.82 2.53
C ARG A 150 4.33 -15.23 3.13
N GLU A 151 5.51 -15.70 3.53
CA GLU A 151 5.66 -17.01 4.14
C GLU A 151 5.51 -16.92 5.66
N ARG A 152 4.76 -17.88 6.20
CA ARG A 152 4.56 -17.99 7.63
C ARG A 152 5.86 -18.43 8.32
N ALA A 153 6.22 -17.77 9.42
CA ALA A 153 7.35 -18.18 10.23
C ALA A 153 7.07 -19.52 10.94
N PRO A 154 8.02 -20.48 10.95
CA PRO A 154 7.89 -21.70 11.74
C PRO A 154 7.99 -21.37 13.23
N ILE A 155 6.99 -21.79 14.00
CA ILE A 155 6.93 -21.57 15.45
C ILE A 155 6.98 -22.93 16.13
N ASN A 156 7.90 -23.06 17.08
CA ASN A 156 8.15 -24.30 17.78
C ASN A 156 7.97 -24.15 19.29
N VAL A 157 7.77 -25.27 19.94
CA VAL A 157 7.81 -25.41 21.38
C VAL A 157 8.76 -26.54 21.76
N THR A 158 9.65 -26.28 22.71
CA THR A 158 10.52 -27.30 23.30
C THR A 158 9.88 -27.80 24.59
N VAL A 159 9.68 -29.10 24.68
CA VAL A 159 9.13 -29.78 25.86
C VAL A 159 10.06 -30.93 26.22
N ASN A 160 10.55 -30.97 27.46
CA ASN A 160 11.51 -31.97 27.92
C ASN A 160 12.75 -32.11 27.00
N GLY A 161 13.24 -30.98 26.48
CA GLY A 161 14.38 -30.93 25.56
C GLY A 161 14.07 -31.30 24.10
N VAL A 162 12.84 -31.70 23.78
CA VAL A 162 12.43 -32.06 22.41
C VAL A 162 11.74 -30.87 21.74
N LEU A 163 12.32 -30.39 20.64
CA LEU A 163 11.73 -29.34 19.79
C LEU A 163 10.60 -29.92 18.94
N GLN A 164 9.46 -29.24 18.91
CA GLN A 164 8.26 -29.70 18.20
C GLN A 164 7.53 -28.53 17.55
N ASP A 165 6.83 -28.79 16.45
CA ASP A 165 5.95 -27.79 15.82
C ASP A 165 4.82 -27.41 16.78
N LEU A 166 4.59 -26.11 16.93
CA LEU A 166 3.55 -25.58 17.78
C LEU A 166 2.15 -25.75 17.16
N ASN A 167 2.01 -25.72 15.84
CA ASN A 167 0.72 -25.80 15.15
C ASN A 167 -0.20 -26.95 15.58
N PRO A 168 0.26 -28.23 15.57
CA PRO A 168 -0.59 -29.35 15.95
C PRO A 168 -1.00 -29.32 17.44
N ARG A 169 -0.41 -28.43 18.24
CA ARG A 169 -0.67 -28.28 19.68
C ARG A 169 -1.55 -27.08 20.03
N VAL A 170 -1.89 -26.25 19.04
CA VAL A 170 -2.80 -25.12 19.21
C VAL A 170 -4.18 -25.48 18.70
N ARG A 171 -5.21 -24.98 19.37
CA ARG A 171 -6.62 -25.19 19.11
C ARG A 171 -7.30 -23.84 18.94
N THR A 172 -8.26 -23.68 18.03
CA THR A 172 -8.92 -22.37 17.83
C THR A 172 -10.13 -22.15 18.71
N LYS A 173 -10.79 -23.23 19.11
CA LYS A 173 -11.97 -23.19 19.97
C LYS A 173 -11.79 -24.12 21.14
N ILE A 174 -12.31 -23.74 22.29
CA ILE A 174 -12.40 -24.61 23.44
C ILE A 174 -13.75 -25.33 23.37
N PRO A 175 -13.82 -26.65 23.66
CA PRO A 175 -15.09 -27.35 23.75
C PRO A 175 -15.96 -26.69 24.84
N VAL A 176 -17.11 -26.12 24.43
CA VAL A 176 -18.00 -25.38 25.33
C VAL A 176 -19.03 -26.31 26.00
N SER A 177 -19.29 -27.47 25.40
CA SER A 177 -20.20 -28.50 25.92
C SER A 177 -19.96 -29.85 25.23
N CYS A 178 -20.42 -30.93 25.84
CA CYS A 178 -20.49 -32.25 25.19
C CYS A 178 -21.80 -32.34 24.38
N PRO A 179 -21.80 -32.84 23.12
CA PRO A 179 -20.70 -33.49 22.42
C PRO A 179 -19.66 -32.48 21.92
N ILE A 180 -18.39 -32.89 22.00
CA ILE A 180 -17.22 -32.10 21.60
C ILE A 180 -17.34 -31.76 20.11
N THR A 181 -17.71 -30.52 19.78
CA THR A 181 -17.59 -30.01 18.41
C THR A 181 -16.11 -30.00 18.03
N PHE A 182 -15.79 -30.59 16.87
CA PHE A 182 -14.43 -30.73 16.35
C PHE A 182 -13.62 -29.44 16.50
N VAL A 183 -12.57 -29.52 17.32
CA VAL A 183 -11.60 -28.45 17.49
C VAL A 183 -10.54 -28.57 16.41
N ARG A 184 -10.44 -27.59 15.51
CA ARG A 184 -9.40 -27.58 14.48
C ARG A 184 -8.05 -27.25 15.13
N SER A 185 -7.01 -28.00 14.77
CA SER A 185 -5.64 -27.77 15.22
C SER A 185 -4.95 -26.73 14.34
N GLY A 186 -4.41 -25.67 14.94
CA GLY A 186 -3.78 -24.56 14.24
C GLY A 186 -4.11 -23.21 14.86
N PHE A 187 -3.86 -22.14 14.12
CA PHE A 187 -4.10 -20.77 14.55
C PHE A 187 -5.19 -20.10 13.71
N GLU A 188 -5.98 -19.25 14.35
CA GLU A 188 -6.60 -18.13 13.66
C GLU A 188 -5.50 -17.10 13.37
N ALA A 189 -5.55 -16.50 12.19
CA ALA A 189 -4.57 -15.55 11.74
C ALA A 189 -5.24 -14.30 11.20
N LEU A 190 -4.70 -13.17 11.65
CA LEU A 190 -4.91 -11.87 11.05
C LEU A 190 -3.58 -11.43 10.46
N LEU A 191 -3.62 -10.92 9.24
CA LEU A 191 -2.45 -10.45 8.53
C LEU A 191 -2.66 -9.02 8.09
N PHE A 192 -1.74 -8.15 8.44
CA PHE A 192 -1.80 -6.73 8.11
C PHE A 192 -0.62 -6.33 7.25
N VAL A 193 -0.80 -5.37 6.34
CA VAL A 193 0.34 -4.73 5.67
C VAL A 193 1.22 -4.05 6.72
N ALA A 194 2.55 -4.16 6.60
CA ALA A 194 3.47 -3.41 7.44
C ALA A 194 3.95 -2.15 6.69
N PRO A 195 3.45 -0.94 7.04
CA PRO A 195 3.87 0.27 6.34
C PRO A 195 5.36 0.55 6.57
N LYS A 196 6.09 0.88 5.49
CA LYS A 196 7.56 1.06 5.54
C LYS A 196 8.04 2.13 6.52
N ARG A 197 7.18 3.10 6.84
CA ARG A 197 7.50 4.27 7.67
C ARG A 197 7.20 4.06 9.16
N VAL A 198 6.68 2.90 9.55
CA VAL A 198 6.31 2.59 10.92
C VAL A 198 7.42 1.79 11.58
N SER A 199 7.82 2.18 12.80
CA SER A 199 8.86 1.44 13.52
C SER A 199 8.39 0.02 13.83
N LYS A 200 9.32 -0.94 13.84
CA LYS A 200 9.00 -2.34 14.11
C LYS A 200 8.30 -2.55 15.46
N GLN A 201 8.60 -1.72 16.46
CA GLN A 201 7.93 -1.76 17.76
C GLN A 201 6.46 -1.36 17.63
N VAL A 202 6.16 -0.27 16.92
CA VAL A 202 4.77 0.18 16.67
C VAL A 202 4.02 -0.85 15.85
N LEU A 203 4.67 -1.45 14.84
CA LEU A 203 4.09 -2.54 14.05
C LEU A 203 3.64 -3.72 14.93
N LEU A 204 4.36 -4.06 15.99
CA LEU A 204 4.00 -5.18 16.88
C LEU A 204 3.04 -4.77 18.00
N SER A 205 2.96 -3.49 18.35
CA SER A 205 2.10 -3.01 19.42
C SER A 205 0.73 -2.51 18.96
N ASN A 206 0.62 -1.95 17.75
CA ASN A 206 -0.56 -1.22 17.27
C ASN A 206 -0.89 -1.54 15.79
N TYR A 207 -1.01 -2.82 15.46
CA TYR A 207 -1.28 -3.26 14.08
C TYR A 207 -2.75 -3.27 13.66
N LEU A 208 -3.68 -3.14 14.61
CA LEU A 208 -5.11 -3.21 14.32
C LEU A 208 -5.61 -2.02 13.48
N GLY A 209 -4.83 -0.95 13.38
CA GLY A 209 -5.13 0.20 12.52
C GLY A 209 -4.54 0.13 11.12
N PHE A 210 -3.89 -0.97 10.74
CA PHE A 210 -3.33 -1.13 9.39
C PHE A 210 -4.28 -1.92 8.48
N ASP A 211 -4.02 -1.86 7.17
CA ASP A 211 -4.77 -2.61 6.17
C ASP A 211 -4.73 -4.12 6.44
N LEU A 212 -5.90 -4.71 6.74
CA LEU A 212 -6.07 -6.16 6.86
C LEU A 212 -6.04 -6.80 5.47
N VAL A 213 -5.10 -7.72 5.26
CA VAL A 213 -4.89 -8.45 4.01
C VAL A 213 -5.59 -9.80 4.05
N LEU A 214 -5.55 -10.47 5.20
CA LEU A 214 -6.12 -11.80 5.37
C LEU A 214 -6.63 -11.97 6.81
N GLU A 215 -7.83 -12.51 6.91
CA GLU A 215 -8.40 -13.05 8.14
C GLU A 215 -8.84 -14.48 7.88
N GLY A 216 -8.43 -15.42 8.73
CA GLY A 216 -8.91 -16.78 8.61
C GLY A 216 -8.11 -17.81 9.39
N PHE A 217 -8.42 -19.08 9.12
CA PHE A 217 -7.76 -20.20 9.76
C PHE A 217 -6.59 -20.71 8.91
N LEU A 218 -5.39 -20.70 9.48
CA LEU A 218 -4.21 -21.25 8.81
C LEU A 218 -4.06 -22.73 9.16
N TYR A 219 -4.27 -23.59 8.16
CA TYR A 219 -3.92 -25.01 8.24
C TYR A 219 -2.40 -25.23 8.15
N LEU A 220 -1.98 -26.48 8.38
CA LEU A 220 -0.58 -26.95 8.40
C LEU A 220 0.21 -26.71 7.09
N SER A 221 -0.44 -26.30 6.00
CA SER A 221 0.27 -25.95 4.77
C SER A 221 0.78 -24.51 4.85
N PRO A 222 2.05 -24.25 4.51
CA PRO A 222 2.59 -22.90 4.31
C PRO A 222 1.99 -22.34 3.02
N ASN A 223 0.70 -21.98 3.06
CA ASN A 223 0.08 -21.33 1.92
C ASN A 223 0.67 -19.93 1.80
N GLU A 224 1.18 -19.62 0.61
CA GLU A 224 1.57 -18.26 0.25
C GLU A 224 0.33 -17.37 0.33
N ILE A 225 0.44 -16.25 1.05
CA ILE A 225 -0.61 -15.23 1.08
C ILE A 225 -0.84 -14.73 -0.34
N GLN A 226 -2.10 -14.67 -0.75
CA GLN A 226 -2.49 -13.99 -1.99
C GLN A 226 -2.91 -12.56 -1.62
N PRO A 227 -2.03 -11.55 -1.76
CA PRO A 227 -2.40 -10.17 -1.48
C PRO A 227 -3.50 -9.72 -2.46
N LEU A 228 -4.26 -8.72 -2.05
CA LEU A 228 -5.25 -8.11 -2.93
C LEU A 228 -4.53 -7.48 -4.13
N THR A 229 -4.85 -7.99 -5.31
CA THR A 229 -4.28 -7.53 -6.57
C THR A 229 -5.38 -7.05 -7.50
N LEU A 230 -5.03 -6.07 -8.31
CA LEU A 230 -5.84 -5.56 -9.39
C LEU A 230 -5.28 -6.07 -10.72
N ASN A 231 -6.14 -6.69 -11.50
CA ASN A 231 -5.86 -6.96 -12.91
C ASN A 231 -6.34 -5.76 -13.72
N ALA A 232 -5.43 -5.06 -14.38
CA ALA A 232 -5.76 -3.98 -15.30
C ALA A 232 -5.35 -4.40 -16.72
N SER A 233 -6.29 -4.34 -17.67
CA SER A 233 -6.01 -4.65 -19.08
C SER A 233 -5.01 -3.65 -19.68
N ARG A 234 -5.01 -2.41 -19.15
CA ARG A 234 -4.15 -1.33 -19.58
C ARG A 234 -3.76 -0.42 -18.40
N ILE A 235 -2.48 -0.03 -18.36
CA ILE A 235 -2.00 1.05 -17.50
C ILE A 235 -1.38 2.16 -18.35
N VAL A 236 -1.66 3.40 -17.98
CA VAL A 236 -1.04 4.59 -18.56
C VAL A 236 -0.25 5.29 -17.46
N GLU A 237 1.04 5.54 -17.72
CA GLU A 237 1.89 6.38 -16.88
C GLU A 237 2.24 7.65 -17.66
N ILE A 238 2.00 8.81 -17.06
CA ILE A 238 2.34 10.11 -17.64
C ILE A 238 3.34 10.79 -16.71
N THR A 239 4.47 11.23 -17.26
CA THR A 239 5.54 11.87 -16.48
C THR A 239 6.02 13.14 -17.17
N GLY A 240 6.28 14.20 -16.43
CA GLY A 240 6.85 15.43 -16.99
C GLY A 240 7.18 16.46 -15.91
N PHE A 241 7.40 17.69 -16.34
CA PHE A 241 7.46 18.85 -15.46
C PHE A 241 6.31 19.80 -15.76
N PHE A 242 5.91 20.55 -14.74
CA PHE A 242 5.06 21.71 -14.92
C PHE A 242 5.57 22.87 -14.05
N GLN A 243 5.09 24.07 -14.37
CA GLN A 243 5.30 25.27 -13.58
C GLN A 243 3.92 25.90 -13.35
N PRO A 244 3.48 26.09 -12.10
CA PRO A 244 2.14 26.59 -11.82
C PRO A 244 2.04 28.07 -12.22
N PRO A 245 0.87 28.53 -12.71
CA PRO A 245 0.71 29.93 -13.13
C PRO A 245 0.60 30.92 -11.96
N LEU A 246 0.15 30.47 -10.79
CA LEU A 246 -0.09 31.26 -9.60
C LEU A 246 0.53 30.59 -8.36
N ASP A 247 0.78 31.40 -7.33
CA ASP A 247 1.16 30.90 -6.00
C ASP A 247 -0.10 30.52 -5.23
N GLY A 248 -0.12 29.36 -4.57
CA GLY A 248 -1.20 28.99 -3.66
C GLY A 248 -1.61 27.52 -3.69
N TYR A 249 -2.80 27.25 -3.18
CA TYR A 249 -3.39 25.92 -3.08
C TYR A 249 -4.15 25.57 -4.36
N TYR A 250 -3.75 24.49 -5.02
CA TYR A 250 -4.44 23.92 -6.18
C TYR A 250 -5.23 22.70 -5.76
N ASN A 251 -6.51 22.64 -6.15
CA ASN A 251 -7.34 21.45 -5.92
C ASN A 251 -7.28 20.54 -7.15
N VAL A 252 -7.07 19.26 -6.92
CA VAL A 252 -7.01 18.23 -7.95
C VAL A 252 -8.06 17.18 -7.62
N THR A 253 -8.88 16.81 -8.59
CA THR A 253 -9.90 15.76 -8.45
C THR A 253 -9.68 14.68 -9.50
N LEU A 254 -9.76 13.43 -9.07
CA LEU A 254 -9.64 12.23 -9.89
C LEU A 254 -11.02 11.61 -10.13
N ALA A 255 -11.21 11.04 -11.31
CA ALA A 255 -12.36 10.19 -11.59
C ALA A 255 -12.40 8.96 -10.66
N ASP A 256 -13.59 8.60 -10.17
CA ASP A 256 -13.85 7.47 -9.27
C ASP A 256 -14.00 6.12 -10.01
N TRP A 257 -14.22 6.14 -11.33
CA TRP A 257 -14.45 4.94 -12.15
C TRP A 257 -13.17 4.29 -12.71
N VAL A 258 -12.00 4.85 -12.43
CA VAL A 258 -10.67 4.27 -12.72
C VAL A 258 -9.85 4.25 -11.43
N ILE A 259 -8.75 3.51 -11.38
CA ILE A 259 -7.79 3.68 -10.29
C ILE A 259 -6.67 4.58 -10.78
N ALA A 260 -6.45 5.69 -10.11
CA ALA A 260 -5.47 6.68 -10.50
C ALA A 260 -4.71 7.24 -9.30
N ALA A 261 -3.44 7.57 -9.52
CA ALA A 261 -2.68 8.40 -8.59
C ALA A 261 -1.96 9.52 -9.32
N VAL A 262 -1.98 10.70 -8.73
CA VAL A 262 -1.19 11.88 -9.10
C VAL A 262 -0.13 12.08 -8.03
N GLN A 263 1.12 12.15 -8.48
CA GLN A 263 2.30 12.26 -7.63
C GLN A 263 3.06 13.50 -8.08
N ILE A 264 3.22 14.47 -7.19
CA ILE A 264 3.92 15.74 -7.45
C ILE A 264 5.12 15.82 -6.53
N GLY A 265 6.31 15.91 -7.10
CA GLY A 265 7.57 16.02 -6.36
C GLY A 265 7.79 17.43 -5.79
N PRO A 266 8.90 17.63 -5.06
CA PRO A 266 9.22 18.95 -4.51
C PRO A 266 9.46 19.98 -5.62
N GLY A 267 9.12 21.25 -5.34
CA GLY A 267 9.38 22.37 -6.24
C GLY A 267 10.86 22.72 -6.32
N MET A 268 11.36 23.00 -7.53
CA MET A 268 12.77 23.27 -7.78
C MET A 268 12.98 24.43 -8.74
N ARG A 269 14.09 25.16 -8.59
CA ARG A 269 14.44 26.26 -9.49
C ARG A 269 14.92 25.80 -10.87
N GLN A 270 15.34 24.55 -10.99
CA GLN A 270 15.87 23.95 -12.21
C GLN A 270 15.29 22.54 -12.38
N LYS A 271 15.15 22.10 -13.63
CA LYS A 271 14.70 20.74 -13.97
C LYS A 271 15.89 19.79 -13.89
N TYR A 272 15.75 18.67 -13.20
CA TYR A 272 16.75 17.61 -13.15
C TYR A 272 16.24 16.37 -13.88
N LEU A 273 17.12 15.67 -14.58
CA LEU A 273 16.72 14.50 -15.34
C LEU A 273 16.28 13.33 -14.45
N LEU A 274 16.91 13.14 -13.29
CA LEU A 274 16.71 11.97 -12.44
C LEU A 274 16.05 12.36 -11.12
N HIS A 275 14.98 11.65 -10.78
CA HIS A 275 14.23 11.83 -9.54
C HIS A 275 13.93 10.48 -8.89
N THR A 276 13.97 10.44 -7.57
CA THR A 276 13.45 9.33 -6.78
C THR A 276 12.16 9.79 -6.12
N ILE A 277 11.11 8.97 -6.23
CA ILE A 277 9.88 9.23 -5.50
C ILE A 277 10.11 8.88 -4.04
N THR A 278 9.97 9.86 -3.16
CA THR A 278 10.21 9.76 -1.73
C THR A 278 8.97 10.17 -0.95
N ASP A 279 9.10 10.24 0.37
CA ASP A 279 8.09 10.80 1.27
C ASP A 279 7.86 12.31 1.12
N GLN A 280 8.75 13.01 0.42
CA GLN A 280 8.60 14.44 0.10
C GLN A 280 7.66 14.69 -1.09
N TRP A 281 7.24 13.64 -1.80
CA TRP A 281 6.26 13.76 -2.86
C TRP A 281 4.85 13.84 -2.27
N HIS A 282 4.06 14.77 -2.79
CA HIS A 282 2.64 14.83 -2.52
C HIS A 282 1.91 13.83 -3.43
N ILE A 283 1.05 13.00 -2.83
CA ILE A 283 0.37 11.92 -3.55
C ILE A 283 -1.12 12.05 -3.30
N LEU A 284 -1.87 12.18 -4.38
CA LEU A 284 -3.32 11.96 -4.42
C LEU A 284 -3.55 10.61 -5.07
N ASP A 285 -4.22 9.71 -4.38
CA ASP A 285 -4.51 8.35 -4.84
C ASP A 285 -5.98 8.04 -4.55
N ASN A 286 -6.76 7.78 -5.59
CA ASN A 286 -8.21 7.61 -5.46
C ASN A 286 -8.64 6.29 -4.81
N ARG A 287 -7.68 5.43 -4.42
CA ARG A 287 -7.94 4.36 -3.46
C ARG A 287 -8.18 4.88 -2.04
N LEU A 288 -7.73 6.10 -1.75
CA LEU A 288 -7.80 6.75 -0.44
C LEU A 288 -8.68 8.00 -0.45
N ALA A 289 -8.57 8.83 -1.49
CA ALA A 289 -9.34 10.06 -1.63
C ALA A 289 -9.44 10.47 -3.10
N ASP A 290 -10.63 10.91 -3.53
CA ASP A 290 -10.88 11.33 -4.91
C ASP A 290 -10.43 12.78 -5.17
N GLU A 291 -10.17 13.56 -4.12
CA GLU A 291 -9.71 14.94 -4.20
C GLU A 291 -8.54 15.21 -3.26
N GLY A 292 -7.69 16.17 -3.65
CA GLY A 292 -6.55 16.60 -2.85
C GLY A 292 -6.08 18.00 -3.20
N THR A 293 -5.42 18.64 -2.24
CA THR A 293 -4.92 20.01 -2.37
C THR A 293 -3.38 20.04 -2.35
N PHE A 294 -2.78 20.82 -3.25
CA PHE A 294 -1.34 20.95 -3.40
C PHE A 294 -0.94 22.42 -3.23
N LEU A 295 -0.02 22.71 -2.29
CA LEU A 295 0.57 24.05 -2.16
C LEU A 295 1.73 24.20 -3.15
N LEU A 296 1.61 25.14 -4.07
CA LEU A 296 2.56 25.32 -5.16
C LEU A 296 3.00 26.78 -5.30
N GLU A 297 4.24 26.98 -5.75
CA GLU A 297 4.86 28.30 -5.95
C GLU A 297 5.17 28.49 -7.44
N LYS A 298 4.69 29.59 -8.03
CA LYS A 298 4.72 29.88 -9.48
C LYS A 298 6.11 29.90 -10.09
N HIS A 299 7.14 30.12 -9.28
CA HIS A 299 8.52 30.29 -9.73
C HIS A 299 9.34 28.98 -9.66
N LEU A 300 8.70 27.87 -9.29
CA LEU A 300 9.32 26.56 -9.17
C LEU A 300 8.78 25.60 -10.25
N PHE A 301 9.63 24.67 -10.67
CA PHE A 301 9.30 23.53 -11.52
C PHE A 301 9.02 22.31 -10.66
N TYR A 302 7.97 21.58 -11.00
CA TYR A 302 7.53 20.40 -10.26
C TYR A 302 7.58 19.18 -11.19
N PRO A 303 8.36 18.13 -10.86
CA PRO A 303 8.26 16.86 -11.54
C PRO A 303 6.95 16.20 -11.13
N PHE A 304 6.26 15.59 -12.07
CA PHE A 304 5.02 14.88 -11.78
C PHE A 304 4.99 13.50 -12.43
N ARG A 305 4.19 12.63 -11.83
CA ARG A 305 3.84 11.31 -12.34
C ARG A 305 2.35 11.07 -12.11
N ILE A 306 1.67 10.62 -13.15
CA ILE A 306 0.30 10.14 -13.08
C ILE A 306 0.31 8.68 -13.49
N VAL A 307 -0.36 7.83 -12.72
CA VAL A 307 -0.57 6.41 -13.07
C VAL A 307 -2.07 6.19 -13.11
N ILE A 308 -2.57 5.59 -14.19
CA ILE A 308 -3.98 5.30 -14.40
C ILE A 308 -4.10 3.83 -14.78
N LEU A 309 -4.87 3.08 -14.00
CA LEU A 309 -5.17 1.67 -14.19
C LEU A 309 -6.65 1.56 -14.59
N GLY A 310 -6.91 0.92 -15.73
CA GLY A 310 -8.29 0.66 -16.12
C GLY A 310 -8.42 -0.34 -17.25
N ASP A 311 -9.63 -0.85 -17.41
CA ASP A 311 -9.91 -1.94 -18.33
C ASP A 311 -10.52 -1.50 -19.66
N LYS A 312 -10.94 -0.23 -19.76
CA LYS A 312 -11.61 0.33 -20.94
C LYS A 312 -10.61 0.78 -22.03
N THR A 313 -11.08 0.70 -23.27
CA THR A 313 -10.39 1.26 -24.44
C THR A 313 -11.40 2.08 -25.27
N PRO A 314 -11.21 3.41 -25.44
CA PRO A 314 -10.15 4.23 -24.85
C PRO A 314 -10.23 4.26 -23.32
N LEU A 315 -9.10 4.48 -22.67
CA LEU A 315 -9.07 4.67 -21.22
C LEU A 315 -9.65 6.06 -20.97
N GLU A 316 -10.92 6.11 -20.57
CA GLU A 316 -11.58 7.34 -20.14
C GLU A 316 -11.16 7.63 -18.71
N TRP A 317 -10.51 8.76 -18.52
CA TRP A 317 -10.15 9.28 -17.21
C TRP A 317 -10.40 10.77 -17.22
N ASP A 318 -10.78 11.28 -16.06
CA ASP A 318 -10.95 12.70 -15.85
C ASP A 318 -10.02 13.15 -14.72
N LEU A 319 -9.35 14.26 -14.96
CA LEU A 319 -8.49 14.96 -14.02
C LEU A 319 -8.83 16.42 -14.15
N THR A 320 -9.52 16.92 -13.14
CA THR A 320 -9.83 18.35 -13.06
C THR A 320 -8.88 18.99 -12.08
N THR A 321 -8.36 20.15 -12.45
CA THR A 321 -7.53 20.97 -11.57
C THR A 321 -8.08 22.38 -11.49
N HIS A 322 -8.20 22.90 -10.28
CA HIS A 322 -8.62 24.26 -9.99
C HIS A 322 -7.47 25.03 -9.34
N ASP A 323 -7.30 26.27 -9.76
CA ASP A 323 -6.28 27.16 -9.22
C ASP A 323 -6.69 27.76 -7.84
N PRO A 324 -5.83 28.57 -7.20
CA PRO A 324 -6.14 29.18 -5.90
C PRO A 324 -7.36 30.10 -5.88
N GLU A 325 -7.84 30.54 -7.05
CA GLU A 325 -9.03 31.37 -7.22
C GLU A 325 -10.28 30.51 -7.54
N GLY A 326 -10.13 29.18 -7.57
CA GLY A 326 -11.19 28.23 -7.88
C GLY A 326 -11.50 28.12 -9.37
N GLN A 327 -10.65 28.65 -10.25
CA GLN A 327 -10.86 28.58 -11.70
C GLN A 327 -10.26 27.28 -12.26
N PRO A 328 -10.95 26.60 -13.20
CA PRO A 328 -10.38 25.45 -13.91
C PRO A 328 -9.12 25.85 -14.68
N VAL A 329 -8.05 25.06 -14.52
CA VAL A 329 -6.75 25.29 -15.17
C VAL A 329 -6.20 23.96 -15.70
N ASP A 330 -5.53 23.95 -16.86
CA ASP A 330 -4.78 22.76 -17.33
C ASP A 330 -3.38 22.75 -16.71
N LEU A 331 -3.29 22.39 -15.42
CA LEU A 331 -2.05 22.49 -14.66
C LEU A 331 -0.91 21.62 -15.25
N LEU A 332 -1.27 20.48 -15.83
CA LEU A 332 -0.31 19.46 -16.29
C LEU A 332 -0.19 19.39 -17.82
N GLY A 333 -0.92 20.23 -18.57
CA GLY A 333 -0.91 20.26 -20.02
C GLY A 333 -1.53 19.01 -20.67
N LEU A 334 -2.58 18.46 -20.07
CA LEU A 334 -3.17 17.17 -20.43
C LEU A 334 -4.53 17.28 -21.12
N TRP A 335 -5.26 18.39 -20.97
CA TRP A 335 -6.64 18.52 -21.50
C TRP A 335 -6.74 18.34 -23.02
N HIS A 336 -5.67 18.65 -23.75
CA HIS A 336 -5.65 18.53 -25.22
C HIS A 336 -4.83 17.35 -25.74
N SER A 337 -4.14 16.61 -24.87
CA SER A 337 -3.13 15.63 -25.30
C SER A 337 -3.65 14.19 -25.46
N LEU A 338 -4.87 13.91 -24.99
CA LEU A 338 -5.37 12.56 -24.71
C LEU A 338 -6.44 12.03 -25.66
N HIS A 339 -7.01 12.88 -26.51
CA HIS A 339 -7.99 12.46 -27.52
C HIS A 339 -7.34 11.91 -28.80
N GLY A 340 -6.08 11.40 -28.74
CA GLY A 340 -5.28 11.03 -29.92
C GLY A 340 -4.45 9.75 -29.85
#